data_AF-A0A7W4A5R0-F1
#
_entry.id   AF-A0A7W4A5R0-F1
#
_cell.length_a   1.000
_cell.length_b   1.000
_cell.length_c   1.000
_cell.angle_alpha   90.00
_cell.angle_beta   90.00
_cell.angle_gamma   90.00
#
_symmetry.space_group_name_H-M   'P 1'
#
loop_
_entity.id
_entity.type
_entity.pdbx_description
1 polymer ?
#
loop_
_entity_poly.entity_id
_entity_poly.type
_entity_poly.pdbx_seq_one_letter_code
_entity_poly.pdbx_strand_id
1 'polypeptide(L)'
;MKLTCPSCKEKINPKDIKNINKNSIYVEKQCPGCNTWFSLNKRLTIIKTLGISLLLITSLLNIFGIKSEYSVVFSGIGFVGVLVALLITFLGKNEKVDKSSN
;
A
#
# COMPACT_ATOMS: atom_id res chain seq x y z
N MET A 1 2.00 -13.66 -5.75
CA MET A 1 0.61 -13.30 -6.10
C MET A 1 0.63 -12.70 -7.51
N LYS A 2 -0.27 -13.13 -8.40
CA LYS A 2 -0.37 -12.57 -9.76
C LYS A 2 -1.16 -11.25 -9.67
N LEU A 3 -0.61 -10.16 -10.18
CA LEU A 3 -1.35 -8.90 -10.31
C LEU A 3 -2.29 -9.00 -11.50
N THR A 4 -3.48 -8.42 -11.40
CA THR A 4 -4.38 -8.32 -12.55
C THR A 4 -4.31 -6.91 -13.10
N CYS A 5 -4.06 -6.77 -14.40
CA CYS A 5 -4.08 -5.47 -15.08
C CYS A 5 -5.50 -4.90 -15.07
N PRO A 6 -5.72 -3.66 -14.62
CA PRO A 6 -7.06 -3.05 -14.66
C PRO A 6 -7.55 -2.73 -16.08
N SER A 7 -6.64 -2.66 -17.07
CA SER A 7 -6.95 -2.34 -18.46
C SER A 7 -7.24 -3.61 -19.28
N CYS A 8 -6.25 -4.49 -19.45
CA CYS A 8 -6.39 -5.72 -20.26
C CYS A 8 -6.89 -6.96 -19.48
N LYS A 9 -7.10 -6.85 -18.16
CA LYS A 9 -7.49 -7.97 -17.26
C LYS A 9 -6.52 -9.16 -17.24
N GLU A 10 -5.33 -8.99 -17.82
CA GLU A 10 -4.30 -10.01 -17.85
C GLU A 10 -3.66 -10.20 -16.47
N LYS A 11 -3.31 -11.45 -16.14
CA LYS A 11 -2.61 -11.80 -14.90
C LYS A 11 -1.09 -11.65 -15.10
N ILE A 12 -0.55 -10.55 -14.62
CA ILE A 12 0.87 -10.18 -14.67
C ILE A 12 1.60 -10.78 -13.47
N ASN A 13 2.76 -11.42 -13.64
CA ASN A 13 3.63 -11.63 -12.49
C ASN A 13 4.39 -10.35 -12.18
N PRO A 14 4.54 -9.98 -10.88
CA PRO A 14 5.31 -8.79 -10.51
C PRO A 14 6.77 -8.83 -10.98
N LYS A 15 7.33 -10.01 -11.28
CA LYS A 15 8.67 -10.17 -11.86
C LYS A 15 8.78 -9.74 -13.32
N ASP A 16 7.65 -9.74 -14.04
CA ASP A 16 7.59 -9.39 -15.47
C ASP A 16 7.49 -7.87 -15.68
N ILE A 17 7.28 -7.11 -14.59
CA ILE A 17 7.16 -5.65 -14.62
C ILE A 17 8.56 -5.05 -14.67
N LYS A 18 8.98 -4.60 -15.86
CA LYS A 18 10.28 -3.96 -16.07
C LYS A 18 10.29 -2.48 -15.69
N ASN A 19 9.17 -1.79 -15.93
CA ASN A 19 9.05 -0.36 -15.72
C ASN A 19 8.24 -0.05 -14.47
N ILE A 20 8.91 0.54 -13.48
CA ILE A 20 8.35 0.97 -12.21
C ILE A 20 8.70 2.43 -12.02
N ASN A 21 7.69 3.28 -11.87
CA ASN A 21 7.86 4.69 -11.53
C ASN A 21 7.58 4.89 -10.04
N LYS A 22 8.56 5.46 -9.33
CA LYS A 22 8.50 5.75 -7.90
C LYS A 22 8.60 7.25 -7.62
N ASN A 23 8.10 8.10 -8.51
CA ASN A 23 8.18 9.56 -8.34
C ASN A 23 7.35 10.11 -7.16
N SER A 24 6.57 9.30 -6.43
CA SER A 24 5.76 9.78 -5.30
C SER A 24 5.43 8.68 -4.29
N ILE A 25 4.57 8.99 -3.32
CA ILE A 25 3.94 8.03 -2.38
C ILE A 25 3.22 6.90 -3.15
N TYR A 26 2.88 7.13 -4.42
CA TYR A 26 2.30 6.14 -5.31
C TYR A 26 3.39 5.43 -6.13
N VAL A 27 3.33 4.11 -6.12
CA VAL A 27 4.15 3.26 -6.99
C VAL A 27 3.35 2.92 -8.23
N GLU A 28 3.75 3.47 -9.36
CA GLU A 28 3.15 3.17 -10.65
C GLU A 28 3.92 2.05 -11.33
N LYS A 29 3.20 1.14 -11.96
CA LYS A 29 3.75 -0.01 -12.66
C LYS A 29 3.19 -0.01 -14.06
N GLN A 30 4.04 -0.36 -15.02
CA GLN A 30 3.60 -0.52 -16.40
C GLN A 30 3.24 -1.99 -16.67
N CYS A 31 2.08 -2.22 -17.28
CA CYS A 31 1.68 -3.55 -17.72
C CYS A 31 2.54 -4.00 -18.90
N PRO A 32 3.16 -5.20 -18.88
CA PRO A 32 3.94 -5.70 -20.01
C PRO A 32 3.08 -6.02 -21.25
N GLY A 33 1.81 -6.45 -21.07
CA GLY A 33 0.93 -6.83 -22.17
C GLY A 33 0.29 -5.65 -22.92
N CYS A 34 -0.25 -4.65 -22.23
CA CYS A 34 -0.94 -3.50 -22.85
C CYS A 34 -0.24 -2.14 -22.65
N ASN A 35 0.97 -2.14 -22.08
CA ASN A 35 1.79 -0.95 -21.80
C ASN A 35 1.13 0.14 -20.96
N THR A 36 -0.05 -0.13 -20.38
CA THR A 36 -0.84 0.80 -19.57
C THR A 36 -0.21 0.95 -18.19
N TRP A 37 -0.15 2.18 -17.70
CA TRP A 37 0.27 2.49 -16.33
C TRP A 37 -0.87 2.24 -15.35
N PHE A 38 -0.58 1.53 -14.28
CA PHE A 38 -1.53 1.28 -13.20
C PHE A 38 -0.83 1.41 -11.86
N SER A 39 -1.59 1.75 -10.83
CA SER A 39 -1.10 1.87 -9.46
C SER A 39 -2.13 1.30 -8.49
N LEU A 40 -1.72 1.04 -7.25
CA LEU A 40 -2.66 0.75 -6.18
C LEU A 40 -3.57 1.96 -6.00
N ASN A 41 -4.86 1.74 -5.78
CA ASN A 41 -5.80 2.86 -5.67
C ASN A 41 -5.32 3.93 -4.69
N LYS A 42 -5.47 5.21 -5.04
CA LYS A 42 -4.95 6.33 -4.23
C LYS A 42 -5.44 6.26 -2.78
N ARG A 43 -6.73 5.97 -2.56
CA ARG A 43 -7.31 5.81 -1.22
C ARG A 43 -6.70 4.63 -0.48
N LEU A 44 -6.54 3.49 -1.16
CA LEU A 44 -5.91 2.30 -0.58
C LEU A 44 -4.43 2.55 -0.22
N THR A 45 -3.71 3.29 -1.07
CA THR A 45 -2.33 3.70 -0.81
C THR A 45 -2.24 4.58 0.43
N ILE A 46 -3.12 5.58 0.57
CA ILE A 46 -3.18 6.43 1.76
C ILE A 46 -3.49 5.61 3.01
N ILE A 47 -4.49 4.73 2.98
CA ILE A 47 -4.86 3.89 4.13
C ILE A 47 -3.72 2.96 4.52
N LYS A 48 -3.03 2.36 3.54
CA LYS A 48 -1.85 1.53 3.79
C LYS A 48 -0.73 2.34 4.46
N THR A 49 -0.44 3.53 3.95
CA THR A 49 0.57 4.42 4.54
C THR A 49 0.19 4.81 5.96
N LEU A 50 -1.07 5.17 6.20
CA LEU A 50 -1.59 5.46 7.54
C LEU A 50 -1.46 4.28 8.49
N GLY A 51 -1.80 3.06 8.05
CA GLY A 51 -1.64 1.85 8.86
C GLY A 51 -0.19 1.59 9.27
N ILE A 52 0.76 1.82 8.35
CA ILE A 52 2.20 1.71 8.64
C ILE A 52 2.67 2.83 9.58
N SER A 53 2.25 4.08 9.33
CA SER A 53 2.57 5.22 10.20
C SER A 53 2.01 5.04 11.61
N LEU A 54 0.81 4.49 11.75
CA LEU A 54 0.20 4.20 13.04
C LEU A 54 1.02 3.17 13.83
N LEU A 55 1.51 2.12 13.16
CA LEU A 55 2.45 1.18 13.78
C LEU A 55 3.71 1.90 14.26
N LEU A 56 4.34 2.74 13.42
CA LEU A 56 5.51 3.51 13.81
C LEU A 56 5.25 4.35 15.06
N ILE A 57 4.14 5.10 15.07
CA ILE A 57 3.74 5.94 16.20
C ILE A 57 3.53 5.09 17.46
N THR A 58 2.80 3.98 17.38
CA THR A 58 2.55 3.10 18.54
C THR A 58 3.85 2.48 19.08
N SER A 59 4.78 2.09 18.21
CA SER A 59 6.10 1.58 18.60
C SER A 59 6.95 2.65 19.28
N LEU A 60 6.97 3.88 18.74
CA LEU A 60 7.66 5.03 19.34
C LEU A 60 7.09 5.35 20.73
N LEU A 61 5.76 5.44 20.86
CA LEU A 61 5.10 5.70 22.15
C LEU A 61 5.41 4.64 23.20
N ASN A 62 5.52 3.38 22.77
CA ASN A 62 5.91 2.27 23.63
C ASN A 62 7.38 2.38 24.10
N ILE A 63 8.31 2.80 23.24
CA ILE A 63 9.72 3.05 23.60
C ILE A 63 9.85 4.20 24.61
N PHE A 64 9.08 5.28 24.42
CA PHE A 64 9.09 6.43 25.34
C PHE A 64 8.39 6.18 26.68
N GLY A 65 7.86 4.96 26.90
CA GLY A 65 7.31 4.55 28.20
C GLY A 65 6.06 5.35 28.61
N ILE A 66 5.29 5.87 27.66
CA ILE A 66 4.03 6.58 27.95
C ILE A 66 3.08 5.60 28.64
N LYS A 67 2.97 5.73 29.97
CA LYS A 67 2.13 4.98 30.93
C LYS A 67 1.75 3.56 30.50
N SER A 68 2.36 2.58 31.17
CA SER A 68 2.08 1.13 31.06
C SER A 68 0.59 0.77 30.96
N GLU A 69 -0.30 1.55 31.59
CA GLU A 69 -1.76 1.40 31.54
C GLU A 69 -2.35 1.44 30.12
N TYR A 70 -1.74 2.16 29.18
CA TYR A 70 -2.22 2.30 27.80
C TYR A 70 -1.43 1.46 26.80
N SER A 71 -0.35 0.79 27.23
CA SER A 71 0.53 0.01 26.34
C SER A 71 -0.25 -1.08 25.59
N VAL A 72 -1.15 -1.78 26.27
CA VAL A 72 -2.01 -2.83 25.65
C VAL A 72 -2.92 -2.24 24.58
N VAL A 73 -3.50 -1.06 24.82
CA VAL A 73 -4.38 -0.37 23.87
C VAL A 73 -3.61 0.08 22.64
N PHE A 74 -2.43 0.70 22.83
CA PHE A 74 -1.56 1.11 21.74
C PHE A 74 -1.08 -0.08 20.91
N SER A 75 -0.66 -1.18 21.55
CA SER A 75 -0.30 -2.42 20.84
C SER A 75 -1.46 -3.00 20.05
N GLY A 76 -2.68 -2.99 20.60
CA GLY A 76 -3.88 -3.45 19.88
C GLY A 76 -4.17 -2.62 18.64
N ILE A 77 -4.13 -1.28 18.77
CA ILE A 77 -4.34 -0.35 17.65
C ILE A 77 -3.25 -0.53 16.58
N GLY A 78 -1.98 -0.64 16.99
CA GLY A 78 -0.86 -0.89 16.08
C GLY A 78 -1.02 -2.20 15.31
N PHE A 79 -1.44 -3.27 16.00
CA PHE A 79 -1.68 -4.57 15.39
C PHE A 79 -2.81 -4.54 14.35
N VAL A 80 -3.94 -3.88 14.66
CA VAL A 80 -5.03 -3.67 13.70
C VAL A 80 -4.54 -2.86 12.49
N GLY A 81 -3.74 -1.83 12.71
CA GLY A 81 -3.12 -1.03 11.64
C GLY A 81 -2.29 -1.87 10.67
N VAL A 82 -1.49 -2.81 11.17
CA VAL A 82 -0.71 -3.75 10.35
C VAL A 82 -1.59 -4.70 9.57
N LEU A 83 -2.60 -5.29 10.22
CA LEU A 83 -3.53 -6.19 9.55
C LEU A 83 -4.20 -5.51 8.36
N VAL A 84 -4.68 -4.28 8.55
CA VAL A 84 -5.25 -3.48 7.46
C VAL A 84 -4.21 -3.21 6.36
N ALA A 85 -2.99 -2.81 6.71
CA ALA A 85 -1.93 -2.57 5.72
C ALA A 85 -1.54 -3.84 4.93
N LEU A 86 -1.54 -5.01 5.58
CA LEU A 86 -1.31 -6.30 4.94
C LEU A 86 -2.46 -6.67 4.00
N LEU A 87 -3.72 -6.57 4.46
CA LEU A 87 -4.89 -6.82 3.64
C LEU A 87 -4.89 -5.95 2.38
N ILE A 88 -4.55 -4.66 2.50
CA ILE A 88 -4.43 -3.77 1.35
C ILE A 88 -3.26 -4.18 0.44
N THR A 89 -2.15 -4.67 1.00
CA THR A 89 -1.01 -5.14 0.20
C THR A 89 -1.36 -6.36 -0.64
N PHE A 90 -2.21 -7.26 -0.14
CA PHE A 90 -2.59 -8.50 -0.83
C PHE A 90 -3.86 -8.35 -1.68
N LEU A 91 -4.89 -7.69 -1.18
CA LEU A 91 -6.22 -7.58 -1.81
C LEU A 91 -6.46 -6.20 -2.43
N GLY A 92 -5.50 -5.28 -2.33
CA GLY A 92 -5.62 -3.93 -2.86
C GLY A 92 -5.90 -3.94 -4.36
N LYS A 93 -7.00 -3.30 -4.75
CA LYS A 93 -7.34 -3.11 -6.16
C LYS A 93 -6.42 -2.10 -6.81
N ASN A 94 -5.89 -2.46 -7.97
CA ASN A 94 -5.13 -1.56 -8.81
C ASN A 94 -6.07 -0.81 -9.74
N GLU A 95 -5.79 0.47 -9.97
CA GLU A 95 -6.51 1.33 -10.91
C GLU A 95 -5.58 1.83 -12.01
N LYS A 96 -6.16 2.13 -13.17
CA LYS A 96 -5.41 2.77 -14.25
C LYS A 96 -4.96 4.15 -13.79
N VAL A 97 -3.72 4.50 -14.10
CA VAL A 97 -3.23 5.87 -13.90
C VAL A 97 -3.69 6.67 -15.11
N ASP A 98 -4.77 7.43 -14.97
CA ASP A 98 -5.02 8.55 -15.88
C ASP A 98 -3.97 9.61 -15.56
N LYS A 99 -2.94 9.72 -16.41
CA LYS A 99 -2.06 10.89 -16.41
C LYS A 99 -2.91 12.09 -16.80
N SER A 100 -3.55 12.72 -15.82
CA SER A 100 -3.98 14.10 -15.97
C SER A 100 -2.70 14.91 -16.16
N SER A 101 -2.41 15.26 -17.41
CA SER A 101 -1.40 16.25 -17.75
C SER A 101 -1.63 17.47 -16.86
N ASN A 102 -0.67 17.78 -16.02
CA ASN A 102 -0.56 19.06 -15.35
C ASN A 102 0.89 19.51 -15.51
#